data_AF-A0A0K8VF74-F1
#
_entry.id   AF-A0A0K8VF74-F1
#
_cell.length_a   1.000
_cell.length_b   1.000
_cell.length_c   1.000
_cell.angle_alpha   90.00
_cell.angle_beta   90.00
_cell.angle_gamma   90.00
#
_symmetry.space_group_name_H-M   'P 1'
#
loop_
_entity.id
_entity.type
_entity.pdbx_description
1 polymer ?
#
loop_
_entity_poly.entity_id
_entity_poly.type
_entity_poly.pdbx_seq_one_letter_code
_entity_poly.pdbx_strand_id
1 'polypeptide(L)'
;MEFFPNTCRVCLRVEGSVPLINWNQSVHVEDLNKSLSYSECFQQCTQLNLNYENSGNEHSMSRYEHFCSSCAIKLKDAYLFITKALESDKTLRMDYWKSDSDNNKKFFEWVGKREEEED
;
A
#
# COMPACT_ATOMS: atom_id res chain seq x y z
N MET A 1 -7.40 -9.28 -31.13
CA MET A 1 -6.87 -8.92 -29.80
C MET A 1 -8.05 -8.88 -28.85
N GLU A 2 -8.05 -9.75 -27.84
CA GLU A 2 -8.99 -9.61 -26.73
C GLU A 2 -8.52 -8.44 -25.86
N PHE A 3 -9.35 -7.40 -25.74
CA PHE A 3 -9.11 -6.30 -24.81
C PHE A 3 -9.62 -6.74 -23.44
N PHE A 4 -8.71 -7.01 -22.51
CA PHE A 4 -9.09 -7.21 -21.11
C PHE A 4 -9.33 -5.84 -20.47
N PRO A 5 -10.50 -5.61 -19.85
CA PRO A 5 -10.77 -4.34 -19.19
C PRO A 5 -9.84 -4.14 -17.99
N ASN A 6 -9.48 -2.89 -17.72
CA ASN A 6 -8.71 -2.57 -16.52
C ASN A 6 -9.49 -2.97 -15.26
N THR A 7 -8.77 -3.23 -14.17
CA THR A 7 -9.33 -3.71 -12.91
C THR A 7 -8.68 -3.02 -11.74
N CYS A 8 -9.47 -2.70 -10.71
CA CYS A 8 -8.91 -2.23 -9.45
C CYS A 8 -8.02 -3.30 -8.82
N ARG A 9 -6.75 -2.97 -8.51
CA ARG A 9 -5.77 -3.89 -7.91
C ARG A 9 -6.24 -4.51 -6.59
N VAL A 10 -7.07 -3.78 -5.83
CA VAL A 10 -7.46 -4.15 -4.46
C VAL A 10 -8.77 -4.94 -4.45
N CYS A 11 -9.81 -4.43 -5.11
CA CYS A 11 -11.15 -5.02 -5.04
C CYS A 11 -11.59 -5.72 -6.32
N LEU A 12 -10.71 -5.80 -7.33
CA LEU A 12 -10.90 -6.50 -8.61
C LEU A 12 -12.09 -6.02 -9.45
N ARG A 13 -12.75 -4.93 -9.06
CA ARG A 13 -13.82 -4.31 -9.85
C ARG A 13 -13.29 -3.83 -11.20
N VAL A 14 -14.02 -4.17 -12.25
CA VAL A 14 -13.65 -3.90 -13.65
C VAL A 14 -13.99 -2.48 -14.08
N GLU A 15 -13.23 -1.98 -15.04
CA GLU A 15 -13.49 -0.74 -15.77
C GLU A 15 -14.92 -0.77 -16.35
N GLY A 16 -15.63 0.36 -16.22
CA GLY A 16 -17.05 0.49 -16.56
C GLY A 16 -18.01 0.22 -15.40
N SER A 17 -17.61 -0.55 -14.37
CA SER A 17 -18.41 -0.71 -13.13
C SER A 17 -18.12 0.37 -12.09
N VAL A 18 -16.89 0.90 -12.10
CA VAL A 18 -16.42 1.96 -11.20
C VAL A 18 -15.42 2.86 -11.94
N PRO A 19 -15.30 4.14 -11.57
CA PRO A 19 -14.20 4.98 -12.02
C PRO A 19 -12.87 4.39 -11.53
N LEU A 20 -11.90 4.33 -12.44
CA LEU A 20 -10.55 3.86 -12.17
C LEU A 20 -9.56 5.02 -12.25
N ILE A 21 -8.56 4.95 -11.38
CA ILE A 21 -7.48 5.93 -11.21
C ILE A 21 -6.19 5.21 -11.53
N ASN A 22 -5.38 5.75 -12.44
CA ASN A 22 -4.08 5.16 -12.75
C ASN A 22 -3.15 5.25 -11.53
N TRP A 23 -2.44 4.17 -11.24
CA TRP A 23 -1.60 4.10 -10.04
C TRP A 23 -0.36 5.00 -10.06
N ASN A 24 0.06 5.49 -11.24
CA ASN A 24 1.16 6.44 -11.39
C ASN A 24 0.69 7.88 -11.11
N GLN A 25 -0.62 8.09 -10.94
CA GLN A 25 -1.14 9.38 -10.54
C GLN A 25 -0.58 9.77 -9.16
N SER A 26 -0.05 10.99 -9.08
CA SER A 26 0.45 11.55 -7.83
C SER A 26 -0.68 11.80 -6.83
N VAL A 27 -0.38 11.53 -5.57
CA VAL A 27 -1.19 11.75 -4.39
C VAL A 27 -0.46 12.73 -3.51
N HIS A 28 -1.09 13.88 -3.29
CA HIS A 28 -0.66 14.79 -2.25
C HIS A 28 -1.22 14.31 -0.91
N VAL A 29 -0.33 13.95 0.01
CA VAL A 29 -0.69 13.67 1.41
C VAL A 29 -0.34 14.92 2.20
N GLU A 30 -1.32 15.82 2.31
CA GLU A 30 -1.19 17.16 2.90
C GLU A 30 -0.49 17.12 4.28
N ASP A 31 -0.90 16.18 5.14
CA ASP A 31 -0.32 15.97 6.47
C ASP A 31 1.19 15.66 6.48
N LEU A 32 1.75 15.14 5.38
CA LEU A 32 3.13 14.67 5.31
C LEU A 32 4.04 15.57 4.46
N ASN A 33 3.50 16.60 3.80
CA ASN A 33 4.23 17.43 2.82
C ASN A 33 5.03 16.59 1.80
N LYS A 34 4.46 15.46 1.39
CA LYS A 34 5.07 14.51 0.44
C LYS A 34 4.12 14.26 -0.73
N SER A 35 4.72 14.19 -1.91
CA SER A 35 4.07 13.78 -3.15
C SER A 35 4.58 12.38 -3.49
N LEU A 36 3.67 11.41 -3.56
CA LEU A 36 3.95 10.02 -3.92
C LEU A 36 2.91 9.55 -4.93
N SER A 37 3.25 8.57 -5.77
CA SER A 37 2.23 7.90 -6.58
C SER A 37 1.37 6.95 -5.71
N TYR A 38 0.20 6.56 -6.22
CA TYR A 38 -0.57 5.49 -5.59
C TYR A 38 0.20 4.15 -5.58
N SER A 39 1.02 3.87 -6.60
CA SER A 39 1.87 2.67 -6.61
C SER A 39 2.89 2.69 -5.46
N GLU A 40 3.56 3.81 -5.22
CA GLU A 40 4.49 3.97 -4.09
C GLU A 40 3.78 3.83 -2.74
N CYS A 41 2.61 4.46 -2.58
CA CYS A 41 1.77 4.30 -1.39
C CYS A 41 1.42 2.83 -1.17
N PHE A 42 1.00 2.13 -2.23
CA PHE A 42 0.61 0.73 -2.18
C PHE A 42 1.77 -0.18 -1.78
N GLN A 43 2.96 0.01 -2.36
CA GLN A 43 4.16 -0.76 -1.99
C GLN A 43 4.55 -0.54 -0.54
N GLN A 44 4.53 0.71 -0.07
CA GLN A 44 4.85 1.00 1.34
C GLN A 44 3.82 0.42 2.29
N CYS A 45 2.54 0.46 1.91
CA CYS A 45 1.47 -0.09 2.73
C CYS A 45 1.49 -1.61 2.75
N THR A 46 1.75 -2.29 1.63
CA THR A 46 1.61 -3.75 1.47
C THR A 46 2.93 -4.53 1.55
N GLN A 47 4.06 -3.84 1.47
CA GLN A 47 5.41 -4.41 1.32
C GLN A 47 5.58 -5.28 0.05
N LEU A 48 4.63 -5.21 -0.90
CA LEU A 48 4.75 -5.89 -2.18
C LEU A 48 5.73 -5.14 -3.09
N ASN A 49 6.62 -5.90 -3.74
CA ASN A 49 7.53 -5.34 -4.73
C ASN A 49 6.93 -5.43 -6.14
N LEU A 50 6.28 -4.37 -6.59
CA LEU A 50 5.67 -4.27 -7.92
C LEU A 50 6.71 -4.41 -9.06
N ASN A 51 8.00 -4.12 -8.81
CA ASN A 51 9.04 -4.28 -9.83
C ASN A 51 9.39 -5.75 -10.08
N TYR A 52 9.16 -6.64 -9.10
CA TYR A 52 9.46 -8.07 -9.23
C TYR A 52 8.37 -8.85 -9.96
N GLU A 53 7.14 -8.33 -9.89
CA GLU A 53 5.96 -8.90 -10.54
C GLU A 53 5.98 -8.77 -12.07
N ASN A 54 6.78 -7.87 -12.64
CA ASN A 54 6.96 -7.71 -14.09
C ASN A 54 7.82 -8.81 -14.76
N SER A 55 8.36 -9.76 -14.00
CA SER A 55 9.25 -10.82 -14.53
C SER A 55 8.51 -11.95 -15.28
N GLY A 56 7.18 -11.98 -15.23
CA GLY A 56 6.35 -12.98 -15.92
C GLY A 56 5.09 -12.37 -16.51
N ASN A 57 5.15 -12.04 -17.81
CA ASN A 57 4.03 -11.60 -18.65
C ASN A 57 3.55 -10.15 -18.40
N GLU A 58 4.28 -9.19 -18.98
CA GLU A 58 4.06 -7.72 -18.91
C GLU A 58 2.61 -7.30 -19.25
N HIS A 59 1.93 -8.00 -20.17
CA HIS A 59 0.54 -7.71 -20.53
C HIS A 59 -0.49 -8.10 -19.45
N SER A 60 -0.13 -9.01 -18.54
CA SER A 60 -1.06 -9.48 -17.50
C SER A 60 -1.08 -8.58 -16.26
N MET A 61 -0.03 -7.79 -16.06
CA MET A 61 0.11 -6.90 -14.90
C MET A 61 -0.47 -5.50 -15.17
N SER A 62 -0.40 -5.01 -16.42
CA SER A 62 -0.89 -3.66 -16.79
C SER A 62 -2.38 -3.43 -16.49
N ARG A 63 -3.21 -4.48 -16.59
CA ARG A 63 -4.64 -4.42 -16.24
C ARG A 63 -4.91 -4.11 -14.76
N TYR A 64 -3.91 -4.26 -13.89
CA TYR A 64 -4.02 -4.03 -12.46
C TYR A 64 -3.31 -2.74 -12.01
N GLU A 65 -2.90 -1.89 -12.93
CA GLU A 65 -2.26 -0.59 -12.66
C GLU A 65 -3.24 0.51 -12.28
N HIS A 66 -4.37 0.11 -11.68
CA HIS A 66 -5.49 0.98 -11.40
C HIS A 66 -6.09 0.73 -10.02
N PHE A 67 -6.63 1.80 -9.43
CA PHE A 67 -7.43 1.73 -8.21
C PHE A 67 -8.80 2.35 -8.46
N CYS A 68 -9.86 1.80 -7.89
CA CYS A 68 -11.12 2.53 -7.82
C CYS A 68 -11.03 3.64 -6.76
N SER A 69 -11.83 4.69 -6.88
CA SER A 69 -11.78 5.85 -5.97
C SER A 69 -11.89 5.48 -4.49
N SER A 70 -12.72 4.49 -4.15
CA SER A 70 -12.86 4.04 -2.75
C SER A 70 -11.58 3.38 -2.21
N CYS A 71 -10.93 2.53 -3.01
CA CYS A 71 -9.67 1.89 -2.63
C CYS A 71 -8.52 2.90 -2.59
N ALA A 72 -8.49 3.87 -3.51
CA ALA A 72 -7.51 4.95 -3.53
C ALA A 72 -7.56 5.82 -2.27
N ILE A 73 -8.77 6.21 -1.82
CA ILE A 73 -8.96 6.96 -0.57
C ILE A 73 -8.47 6.15 0.63
N LYS A 74 -8.90 4.90 0.77
CA LYS A 74 -8.48 4.03 1.88
C LYS A 74 -6.97 3.78 1.90
N LEU A 75 -6.35 3.68 0.72
CA LEU A 75 -4.90 3.53 0.61
C LEU A 75 -4.18 4.77 1.14
N LYS A 76 -4.67 5.98 0.83
CA LYS A 76 -4.13 7.22 1.38
C LYS A 76 -4.26 7.26 2.91
N ASP A 77 -5.41 6.86 3.45
CA ASP A 77 -5.63 6.82 4.90
C ASP A 77 -4.71 5.80 5.60
N ALA A 78 -4.57 4.61 5.00
CA ALA A 78 -3.66 3.58 5.50
C ALA A 78 -2.20 4.04 5.48
N TYR A 79 -1.77 4.70 4.40
CA TYR A 79 -0.43 5.25 4.27
C TYR A 79 -0.12 6.28 5.36
N LEU A 80 -1.07 7.20 5.60
CA LEU A 80 -0.95 8.20 6.65
C LEU A 80 -0.83 7.56 8.03
N PHE A 81 -1.69 6.58 8.32
CA PHE A 81 -1.67 5.85 9.58
C PHE A 81 -0.34 5.13 9.80
N ILE A 82 0.13 4.36 8.81
CA ILE A 82 1.39 3.62 8.89
C ILE A 82 2.56 4.59 9.09
N THR A 83 2.58 5.72 8.39
CA THR A 83 3.65 6.72 8.53
C THR A 83 3.69 7.30 9.94
N LYS A 84 2.54 7.71 10.50
CA LYS A 84 2.46 8.22 11.88
C LYS A 84 2.85 7.14 12.90
N ALA A 85 2.45 5.88 12.68
CA ALA A 85 2.85 4.76 13.54
C ALA A 85 4.37 4.54 13.53
N LEU A 86 5.01 4.62 12.35
CA LEU A 86 6.47 4.49 12.21
C LEU A 86 7.22 5.67 12.86
N GLU A 87 6.70 6.89 12.75
CA GLU A 87 7.28 8.06 13.43
C GLU A 87 7.16 7.97 14.95
N SER A 88 6.01 7.49 15.44
CA SER A 88 5.81 7.23 16.86
C SER A 88 6.75 6.13 17.38
N ASP A 89 6.86 4.99 16.68
CA ASP A 89 7.80 3.91 17.05
C ASP A 89 9.25 4.41 17.06
N LYS A 90 9.68 5.19 16.06
CA LYS A 90 11.01 5.82 16.06
C LYS A 90 11.23 6.71 17.27
N THR A 91 10.25 7.55 17.62
CA THR A 91 10.35 8.46 18.77
C THR A 91 10.47 7.68 20.07
N LEU A 92 9.57 6.72 20.29
CA LEU A 92 9.60 5.84 21.46
C LEU A 92 10.91 5.06 21.55
N ARG A 93 11.45 4.57 20.42
CA ARG A 93 12.75 3.86 20.39
C ARG A 93 13.94 4.78 20.63
N MET A 94 13.93 6.02 20.14
CA MET A 94 14.98 7.01 20.42
C MET A 94 15.00 7.41 21.90
N ASP A 95 13.83 7.55 22.51
CA ASP A 95 13.72 7.75 23.96
C ASP A 95 14.20 6.51 24.74
N TYR A 96 13.96 5.31 24.20
CA TYR A 96 14.40 4.03 24.78
C TYR A 96 15.88 3.68 24.55
N TRP A 97 16.54 4.23 23.52
CA TRP A 97 17.98 4.02 23.27
C TRP A 97 18.87 4.70 24.31
N LYS A 98 18.32 5.51 25.21
CA LYS A 98 19.01 5.91 26.45
C LYS A 98 19.05 4.81 27.51
N SER A 99 18.29 3.72 27.38
CA SER A 99 18.16 2.71 28.46
C SER A 99 18.38 1.25 28.07
N ASP A 100 18.46 0.85 26.79
CA ASP A 100 18.59 -0.59 26.48
C ASP A 100 19.45 -0.90 25.24
N SER A 101 20.43 -1.78 25.45
CA SER A 101 21.42 -2.25 24.48
C SER A 101 20.96 -3.47 23.65
N ASP A 102 19.69 -3.84 23.70
CA ASP A 102 19.21 -5.05 23.02
C ASP A 102 18.75 -4.76 21.57
N ASN A 103 19.61 -5.15 20.63
CA ASN A 103 19.42 -5.08 19.17
C ASN A 103 18.35 -6.04 18.61
N ASN A 104 17.49 -6.62 19.45
CA ASN A 104 16.53 -7.66 19.05
C ASN A 104 15.14 -7.14 18.63
N LYS A 105 15.02 -5.86 18.27
CA LYS A 105 13.73 -5.30 17.85
C LYS A 105 13.43 -5.68 16.39
N LYS A 106 12.60 -6.71 16.20
CA LYS A 106 12.03 -7.07 14.89
C LYS A 106 11.43 -5.83 14.20
N PHE A 107 11.65 -5.75 12.89
CA PHE A 107 10.99 -4.78 12.00
C PHE A 107 9.46 -4.96 12.06
N PHE A 108 8.72 -3.92 11.66
CA PHE A 108 7.27 -3.97 11.53
C PHE A 108 6.82 -5.23 10.78
N GLU A 109 6.18 -6.16 11.48
CA GLU A 109 5.72 -7.45 10.98
C GLU A 109 4.20 -7.40 10.80
N TRP A 110 3.71 -7.90 9.66
CA TRP A 110 2.29 -8.01 9.41
C TRP A 110 1.62 -8.86 10.49
N VAL A 111 0.71 -8.27 11.27
CA VAL A 111 -0.19 -9.06 12.11
C VAL A 111 -1.23 -9.66 11.17
N GLY A 112 -1.02 -10.91 10.76
CA GLY A 112 -2.04 -11.67 10.05
C GLY A 112 -3.31 -11.68 10.90
N LYS A 113 -4.36 -10.98 10.45
CA LYS A 113 -5.68 -11.16 11.04
C LYS A 113 -6.12 -12.57 10.65
N ARG A 114 -6.29 -13.44 11.64
CA ARG A 114 -7.07 -14.65 11.41
C ARG A 114 -8.48 -14.18 11.09
N GLU A 115 -9.00 -14.56 9.93
CA GLU A 115 -10.43 -14.54 9.71
C GLU A 115 -10.98 -15.57 10.70
N GLU A 116 -11.70 -15.12 11.71
CA GLU A 116 -12.54 -16.02 12.48
C GLU A 116 -13.63 -16.48 11.51
N GLU A 117 -13.50 -17.72 11.02
CA GLU A 117 -14.60 -18.39 10.33
C GLU A 117 -15.74 -18.49 11.35
N GLU A 118 -16.79 -17.67 11.17
CA GLU A 118 -18.04 -17.83 11.89
C GLU A 118 -18.69 -19.13 11.39
N ASP A 119 -18.62 -20.18 12.21
CA ASP A 119 -19.35 -21.46 12.07
C ASP A 119 -20.88 -21.28 12.10
#